data_AF-A0AAP2XUK6-F1
#
_entry.id   AF-A0AAP2XUK6-F1
#
_cell.length_a   1.000
_cell.length_b   1.000
_cell.length_c   1.000
_cell.angle_alpha   90.00
_cell.angle_beta   90.00
_cell.angle_gamma   90.00
#
_symmetry.space_group_name_H-M   'P 1'
#
loop_
_entity.id
_entity.type
_entity.pdbx_description
1 polymer ?
#
loop_
_entity_poly.entity_id
_entity_poly.type
_entity_poly.pdbx_seq_one_letter_code
_entity_poly.pdbx_strand_id
1 'polypeptide(L)'
;TDGKPLPELASSLSGNVPNYEAFMEALRRSAPVPITFEAMAADTDGYFSADHQKIAIRQGMSEVQTVSATVHEIAHSKLHNQKKIQIANDEQYQEIELFDKLGLFSNGRIARDNLPEGVYCYDLRGSDYDPGDPVCVEERVVVNHAGSVLLTEPLELTEDGRLMLTEEKGLNFTGGFSTLSQFLQKQRKDRHTEEVEAESISYAVCKYFGIETGENSFGYIASWSQGKELKELRASLETINKTSGTLISDIERHYKEICKERGIDPHAKVEPEPAPIEQPEDAAKVSDRQQTGDLTYYVAECMEFPNLGEYHDNLSLEEAIRIYQEIPAERMNGIKGIGFELKDGSDYEGPFPILTGQTIDLDTIQAIDYYRDNPLVQKAVKELAAAMPEMEVLGADANQQEALFLIDNATYLHIQSCDSGWDYTLYDAASMKELDGGQLDMPEISRMKAVLQICDDNDLGRDSVKYAPLSMIETLQEAAYQQMQAEVSQMAASSQLPEAQEQALDEYPTPDEQVSTPDMQKYGYSYDGMLPVARERALELDAAGLTVYVLHEDNTESMVFDPQEIMDHGGLFGVD
;
A
#
# COMPACT_ATOMS: atom_id res chain seq x y z
N THR A 1 30.73 -20.06 26.17
CA THR A 1 30.42 -19.85 27.60
C THR A 1 29.59 -18.60 27.73
N ASP A 2 28.41 -18.78 28.34
CA ASP A 2 27.41 -17.80 28.79
C ASP A 2 26.78 -16.84 27.76
N GLY A 3 25.89 -17.39 26.92
CA GLY A 3 24.81 -16.64 26.28
C GLY A 3 23.51 -16.92 27.04
N LYS A 4 22.90 -15.87 27.59
CA LYS A 4 21.64 -15.95 28.35
C LYS A 4 20.55 -16.70 27.56
N PRO A 5 19.62 -17.40 28.23
CA PRO A 5 18.52 -18.09 27.56
C PRO A 5 17.67 -17.07 26.80
N LEU A 6 17.27 -17.45 25.58
CA LEU A 6 16.26 -16.74 24.81
C LEU A 6 14.95 -16.72 25.60
N PRO A 7 14.10 -15.69 25.44
CA PRO A 7 12.78 -15.64 26.08
C PRO A 7 11.97 -16.90 25.77
N GLU A 8 11.27 -17.43 26.78
CA GLU A 8 10.51 -18.69 26.71
C GLU A 8 9.38 -18.62 25.68
N LEU A 9 9.51 -19.39 24.60
CA LEU A 9 8.42 -19.72 23.68
C LEU A 9 7.83 -21.06 24.11
N ALA A 10 6.69 -21.05 24.79
CA ALA A 10 5.95 -22.30 25.03
C ALA A 10 4.46 -22.03 25.33
N SER A 11 3.69 -21.56 24.35
CA SER A 11 2.30 -22.00 24.28
C SER A 11 2.29 -23.35 23.57
N SER A 12 1.72 -24.36 24.24
CA SER A 12 1.57 -25.68 23.65
C SER A 12 0.58 -25.56 22.49
N LEU A 13 1.03 -25.61 21.23
CA LEU A 13 0.11 -25.57 20.09
C LEU A 13 -0.67 -26.89 20.08
N SER A 14 -1.93 -26.88 20.46
CA SER A 14 -2.79 -28.07 20.44
C SER A 14 -3.53 -28.14 19.13
N GLY A 15 -3.34 -29.19 18.32
CA GLY A 15 -4.07 -29.35 17.07
C GLY A 15 -3.53 -30.49 16.20
N ASN A 16 -4.29 -30.82 15.16
CA ASN A 16 -3.92 -31.79 14.12
C ASN A 16 -3.68 -31.06 12.80
N VAL A 17 -2.74 -31.56 12.00
CA VAL A 17 -2.43 -31.04 10.67
C VAL A 17 -3.07 -31.96 9.62
N PRO A 18 -3.86 -31.41 8.68
CA PRO A 18 -4.45 -32.22 7.60
C PRO A 18 -3.39 -33.02 6.85
N ASN A 19 -3.58 -34.34 6.75
CA ASN A 19 -2.62 -35.27 6.15
C ASN A 19 -1.17 -35.09 6.67
N TYR A 20 -1.01 -34.94 7.99
CA TYR A 20 0.27 -34.71 8.67
C TYR A 20 1.45 -35.52 8.10
N GLU A 21 1.30 -36.84 7.88
CA GLU A 21 2.36 -37.69 7.33
C GLU A 21 2.76 -37.37 5.89
N ALA A 22 1.82 -36.88 5.06
CA ALA A 22 2.12 -36.42 3.71
C ALA A 22 2.77 -35.03 3.75
N PHE A 23 2.31 -34.17 4.65
CA PHE A 23 2.85 -32.83 4.83
C PHE A 23 4.28 -32.84 5.38
N MET A 24 4.55 -33.64 6.41
CA MET A 24 5.90 -33.84 6.95
C MET A 24 6.87 -34.42 5.92
N GLU A 25 6.39 -35.29 5.03
CA GLU A 25 7.20 -35.81 3.93
C GLU A 25 7.49 -34.72 2.88
N ALA A 26 6.53 -33.83 2.59
CA ALA A 26 6.78 -32.66 1.75
C ALA A 26 7.83 -31.75 2.37
N LEU A 27 7.77 -31.48 3.68
CA LEU A 27 8.80 -30.72 4.39
C LEU A 27 10.18 -31.37 4.31
N ARG A 28 10.27 -32.70 4.45
CA ARG A 28 11.54 -33.43 4.26
C ARG A 28 12.10 -33.30 2.86
N ARG A 29 11.25 -33.30 1.82
CA ARG A 29 11.67 -33.10 0.42
C ARG A 29 12.09 -31.64 0.16
N SER A 30 11.49 -30.67 0.84
CA SER A 30 11.80 -29.24 0.71
C SER A 30 13.01 -28.77 1.54
N ALA A 31 13.41 -29.55 2.56
CA ALA A 31 14.52 -29.21 3.44
C ALA A 31 15.88 -29.38 2.73
N PRO A 32 16.81 -28.41 2.85
CA PRO A 32 18.13 -28.51 2.24
C PRO A 32 19.04 -29.52 2.95
N VAL A 33 18.69 -29.91 4.18
CA VAL A 33 19.43 -30.86 5.01
C VAL A 33 18.49 -31.90 5.63
N PRO A 34 18.99 -33.10 6.00
CA PRO A 34 18.16 -34.14 6.60
C PRO A 34 17.50 -33.69 7.91
N ILE A 35 16.22 -34.03 8.07
CA ILE A 35 15.45 -33.83 9.31
C ILE A 35 15.47 -35.12 10.14
N THR A 36 15.79 -34.99 11.42
CA THR A 36 15.87 -36.09 12.38
C THR A 36 15.08 -35.78 13.64
N PHE A 37 14.54 -36.82 14.29
CA PHE A 37 13.79 -36.67 15.54
C PHE A 37 14.64 -37.15 16.71
N GLU A 38 14.87 -36.28 17.69
CA GLU A 38 15.75 -36.56 18.84
C GLU A 38 15.02 -36.30 20.17
N ALA A 39 15.49 -36.94 21.25
CA ALA A 39 15.04 -36.61 22.59
C ALA A 39 15.70 -35.29 23.03
N MET A 40 14.89 -34.30 23.39
CA MET A 40 15.35 -32.96 23.79
C MET A 40 14.62 -32.50 25.05
N ALA A 41 15.13 -31.44 25.69
CA ALA A 41 14.48 -30.80 26.82
C ALA A 41 13.16 -30.13 26.40
N ALA A 42 12.22 -29.97 27.34
CA ALA A 42 10.86 -29.53 27.03
C ALA A 42 10.75 -28.08 26.53
N ASP A 43 11.80 -27.29 26.76
CA ASP A 43 11.99 -25.90 26.37
C ASP A 43 12.67 -25.73 25.01
N THR A 44 12.97 -26.84 24.32
CA THR A 44 13.64 -26.83 23.00
C THR A 44 12.83 -27.64 22.01
N ASP A 45 12.23 -26.99 21.02
CA ASP A 45 11.41 -27.66 20.01
C ASP A 45 12.24 -28.24 18.86
N GLY A 46 13.36 -27.62 18.53
CA GLY A 46 14.29 -28.08 17.51
C GLY A 46 15.57 -27.25 17.47
N TYR A 47 16.48 -27.67 16.61
CA TYR A 47 17.64 -26.86 16.21
C TYR A 47 18.19 -27.30 14.85
N PHE A 48 18.67 -26.34 14.09
CA PHE A 48 19.52 -26.54 12.93
C PHE A 48 21.00 -26.60 13.35
N SER A 49 21.71 -27.65 12.92
CA SER A 49 23.15 -27.79 13.12
C SER A 49 23.92 -27.52 11.84
N ALA A 50 24.49 -26.32 11.72
CA ALA A 50 25.44 -26.00 10.65
C ALA A 50 26.65 -26.95 10.67
N ASP A 51 27.06 -27.42 11.86
CA ASP A 51 28.20 -28.32 12.03
C ASP A 51 28.03 -29.69 11.39
N HIS A 52 26.84 -30.25 11.55
CA HIS A 52 26.52 -31.61 11.11
C HIS A 52 25.61 -31.62 9.86
N GLN A 53 25.25 -30.44 9.33
CA GLN A 53 24.33 -30.26 8.21
C GLN A 53 23.06 -31.10 8.40
N LYS A 54 22.37 -30.89 9.53
CA LYS A 54 21.11 -31.58 9.87
C LYS A 54 20.16 -30.65 10.62
N ILE A 55 18.87 -30.94 10.51
CA ILE A 55 17.81 -30.40 11.37
C ILE A 55 17.43 -31.48 12.38
N ALA A 56 17.36 -31.11 13.65
CA ALA A 56 16.91 -31.99 14.72
C ALA A 56 15.64 -31.41 15.35
N ILE A 57 14.58 -32.21 15.44
CA ILE A 57 13.27 -31.83 15.99
C ILE A 57 12.97 -32.71 17.21
N ARG A 58 12.39 -32.11 18.25
CA ARG A 58 12.06 -32.82 19.49
C ARG A 58 10.97 -33.86 19.27
N GLN A 59 11.16 -35.05 19.84
CA GLN A 59 10.15 -36.10 19.86
C GLN A 59 8.99 -35.79 20.82
N GLY A 60 7.77 -36.15 20.43
CA GLY A 60 6.60 -36.12 21.32
C GLY A 60 5.90 -34.76 21.43
N MET A 61 6.17 -33.83 20.52
CA MET A 61 5.40 -32.59 20.37
C MET A 61 4.09 -32.83 19.60
N SER A 62 3.15 -31.90 19.64
CA SER A 62 1.95 -31.96 18.80
C SER A 62 2.29 -31.86 17.31
N GLU A 63 1.35 -32.20 16.42
CA GLU A 63 1.56 -32.08 14.97
C GLU A 63 1.84 -30.64 14.55
N VAL A 64 1.09 -29.68 15.09
CA VAL A 64 1.25 -28.25 14.82
C VAL A 64 2.60 -27.74 15.31
N GLN A 65 3.00 -28.07 16.54
CA GLN A 65 4.32 -27.69 17.08
C GLN A 65 5.45 -28.31 16.25
N THR A 66 5.30 -29.58 15.88
CA THR A 66 6.31 -30.29 15.09
C THR A 66 6.49 -29.65 13.73
N VAL A 67 5.39 -29.30 13.05
CA VAL A 67 5.45 -28.62 11.76
C VAL A 67 6.07 -27.24 11.89
N SER A 68 5.60 -26.42 12.85
CA SER A 68 6.12 -25.07 13.08
C SER A 68 7.62 -25.08 13.36
N ALA A 69 8.08 -25.93 14.27
CA ALA A 69 9.49 -26.09 14.57
C ALA A 69 10.27 -26.58 13.34
N THR A 70 9.72 -27.50 12.56
CA THR A 70 10.38 -27.99 11.34
C THR A 70 10.56 -26.89 10.30
N VAL A 71 9.53 -26.09 10.05
CA VAL A 71 9.60 -24.97 9.09
C VAL A 71 10.58 -23.90 9.56
N HIS A 72 10.58 -23.57 10.85
CA HIS A 72 11.54 -22.66 11.48
C HIS A 72 12.99 -23.12 11.25
N GLU A 73 13.29 -24.39 11.53
CA GLU A 73 14.64 -24.90 11.33
C GLU A 73 15.03 -25.04 9.85
N ILE A 74 14.05 -25.26 8.95
CA ILE A 74 14.29 -25.18 7.50
C ILE A 74 14.67 -23.74 7.12
N ALA A 75 13.99 -22.73 7.66
CA ALA A 75 14.32 -21.33 7.40
C ALA A 75 15.75 -21.01 7.87
N HIS A 76 16.13 -21.43 9.08
CA HIS A 76 17.51 -21.33 9.57
C HIS A 76 18.52 -22.02 8.65
N SER A 77 18.21 -23.22 8.16
CA SER A 77 19.10 -23.95 7.26
C SER A 77 19.22 -23.32 5.86
N LYS A 78 18.20 -22.59 5.39
CA LYS A 78 18.22 -21.88 4.10
C LYS A 78 18.91 -20.52 4.20
N LEU A 79 18.69 -19.78 5.29
CA LEU A 79 19.18 -18.40 5.45
C LEU A 79 20.51 -18.30 6.21
N HIS A 80 20.72 -19.15 7.21
CA HIS A 80 21.77 -18.97 8.23
C HIS A 80 22.75 -20.15 8.29
N ASN A 81 22.86 -20.96 7.23
CA ASN A 81 23.80 -22.07 7.11
C ASN A 81 25.24 -21.60 6.79
N GLN A 82 25.88 -21.06 7.82
CA GLN A 82 27.21 -20.45 7.78
C GLN A 82 28.35 -21.41 7.38
N LYS A 83 28.18 -22.74 7.52
CA LYS A 83 29.23 -23.72 7.15
C LYS A 83 29.31 -24.07 5.67
N LYS A 84 28.33 -23.64 4.86
CA LYS A 84 28.50 -23.58 3.41
C LYS A 84 29.49 -22.47 2.97
N ILE A 85 29.88 -21.59 3.90
CA ILE A 85 30.92 -20.56 3.73
C ILE A 85 32.21 -21.04 4.39
N GLN A 86 32.76 -22.17 3.93
CA GLN A 86 34.19 -22.47 4.10
C GLN A 86 34.89 -22.16 2.79
N ILE A 87 35.26 -20.90 2.63
CA ILE A 87 36.16 -20.51 1.54
C ILE A 87 37.58 -20.82 2.00
N ALA A 88 38.23 -21.73 1.29
CA ALA A 88 39.67 -22.01 1.44
C ALA A 88 40.53 -20.94 0.75
N ASN A 89 40.15 -19.66 0.84
CA ASN A 89 40.82 -18.56 0.15
C ASN A 89 41.14 -17.44 1.16
N ASP A 90 42.41 -17.40 1.59
CA ASP A 90 43.02 -16.34 2.41
C ASP A 90 43.44 -15.12 1.56
N GLU A 91 42.88 -14.98 0.36
CA GLU A 91 43.14 -13.82 -0.49
C GLU A 91 42.55 -12.56 0.16
N GLN A 92 43.37 -11.52 0.26
CA GLN A 92 42.92 -10.21 0.69
C GLN A 92 42.33 -9.47 -0.51
N TYR A 93 41.09 -9.03 -0.34
CA TYR A 93 40.40 -8.17 -1.28
C TYR A 93 40.34 -6.75 -0.73
N GLN A 94 40.26 -5.78 -1.63
CA GLN A 94 40.08 -4.38 -1.24
C GLN A 94 38.60 -4.11 -0.99
N GLU A 95 38.25 -3.49 0.13
CA GLU A 95 36.87 -3.12 0.43
C GLU A 95 36.44 -1.94 -0.48
N ILE A 96 35.27 -2.09 -1.07
CA ILE A 96 34.67 -1.12 -2.00
C ILE A 96 33.19 -0.91 -1.67
N GLU A 97 32.64 0.17 -2.22
CA GLU A 97 31.22 0.43 -2.30
C GLU A 97 30.85 0.60 -3.78
N LEU A 98 29.95 -0.24 -4.27
CA LEU A 98 29.52 -0.29 -5.66
C LEU A 98 28.01 -0.04 -5.72
N PHE A 99 27.59 1.09 -6.30
CA PHE A 99 26.19 1.56 -6.32
C PHE A 99 25.52 1.48 -4.94
N ASP A 100 26.17 2.06 -3.92
CA ASP A 100 25.71 2.06 -2.52
C ASP A 100 25.61 0.67 -1.85
N LYS A 101 26.26 -0.34 -2.45
CA LYS A 101 26.38 -1.70 -1.91
C LYS A 101 27.82 -2.02 -1.54
N LEU A 102 28.03 -2.51 -0.32
CA LEU A 102 29.36 -2.91 0.13
C LEU A 102 29.83 -4.16 -0.61
N GLY A 103 31.11 -4.18 -0.96
CA GLY A 103 31.71 -5.27 -1.72
C GLY A 103 33.21 -5.41 -1.52
N LEU A 104 33.76 -6.38 -2.22
CA LEU A 104 35.18 -6.67 -2.28
C LEU A 104 35.66 -6.60 -3.72
N PHE A 105 36.82 -5.99 -3.93
CA PHE A 105 37.48 -5.84 -5.23
C PHE A 105 38.77 -6.65 -5.31
N SER A 106 39.01 -7.23 -6.48
CA SER A 106 40.27 -7.83 -6.89
C SER A 106 40.71 -7.29 -8.24
N ASN A 107 42.01 -7.00 -8.39
CA ASN A 107 42.62 -6.73 -9.70
C ASN A 107 42.60 -7.96 -10.62
N GLY A 108 42.50 -9.16 -10.03
CA GLY A 108 42.48 -10.43 -10.75
C GLY A 108 41.07 -10.97 -10.94
N ARG A 109 40.95 -11.99 -11.79
CA ARG A 109 39.69 -12.73 -11.95
C ARG A 109 39.44 -13.62 -10.76
N ILE A 110 38.18 -13.69 -10.35
CA ILE A 110 37.74 -14.55 -9.25
C ILE A 110 37.06 -15.80 -9.83
N ALA A 111 37.46 -16.97 -9.35
CA ALA A 111 36.85 -18.23 -9.75
C ALA A 111 35.44 -18.35 -9.15
N ARG A 112 34.42 -18.43 -10.01
CA ARG A 112 33.00 -18.43 -9.59
C ARG A 112 32.53 -19.76 -9.03
N ASP A 113 33.12 -20.85 -9.49
CA ASP A 113 32.72 -22.22 -9.14
C ASP A 113 32.88 -22.54 -7.64
N ASN A 114 33.71 -21.76 -6.93
CA ASN A 114 34.01 -21.93 -5.51
C ASN A 114 33.43 -20.81 -4.63
N LEU A 115 32.61 -19.92 -5.19
CA LEU A 115 31.97 -18.88 -4.38
C LEU A 115 30.84 -19.48 -3.55
N PRO A 116 30.70 -19.06 -2.29
CA PRO A 116 29.60 -19.53 -1.46
C PRO A 116 28.27 -19.00 -2.00
N GLU A 117 27.21 -19.74 -1.69
CA GLU A 117 25.85 -19.34 -2.02
C GLU A 117 25.51 -17.99 -1.36
N GLY A 118 24.91 -17.08 -2.13
CA GLY A 118 24.64 -15.71 -1.70
C GLY A 118 25.77 -14.70 -1.94
N VAL A 119 26.91 -15.12 -2.50
CA VAL A 119 27.95 -14.20 -2.98
C VAL A 119 27.90 -14.10 -4.50
N TYR A 120 27.71 -12.88 -4.99
CA TYR A 120 27.60 -12.56 -6.40
C TYR A 120 28.93 -12.01 -6.91
N CYS A 121 29.34 -12.43 -8.10
CA CYS A 121 30.60 -11.99 -8.72
C CYS A 121 30.35 -11.32 -10.06
N TYR A 122 30.84 -10.10 -10.21
CA TYR A 122 30.79 -9.31 -11.43
C TYR A 122 32.20 -8.91 -11.86
N ASP A 123 32.35 -8.56 -13.13
CA ASP A 123 33.60 -8.04 -13.67
C ASP A 123 33.46 -6.54 -13.98
N LEU A 124 34.51 -5.80 -13.70
CA LEU A 124 34.67 -4.42 -14.13
C LEU A 124 35.34 -4.40 -15.50
N ARG A 125 34.75 -3.67 -16.43
CA ARG A 125 35.34 -3.40 -17.74
C ARG A 125 36.04 -2.06 -17.73
N GLY A 126 37.27 -2.05 -18.19
CA GLY A 126 38.06 -0.86 -18.42
C GLY A 126 37.73 -0.17 -19.74
N SER A 127 38.07 1.11 -19.83
CA SER A 127 37.95 1.86 -21.08
C SER A 127 38.85 1.28 -22.20
N ASP A 128 38.55 1.61 -23.45
CA ASP A 128 39.40 1.21 -24.59
C ASP A 128 40.75 1.94 -24.62
N TYR A 129 40.85 3.10 -23.95
CA TYR A 129 42.06 3.92 -23.89
C TYR A 129 42.96 3.54 -22.71
N ASP A 130 42.34 3.23 -21.57
CA ASP A 130 42.97 2.71 -20.36
C ASP A 130 42.16 1.52 -19.83
N PRO A 131 42.62 0.28 -20.09
CA PRO A 131 41.97 -0.93 -19.58
C PRO A 131 41.96 -1.02 -18.05
N GLY A 132 42.75 -0.21 -17.34
CA GLY A 132 42.77 -0.13 -15.88
C GLY A 132 41.74 0.84 -15.30
N ASP A 133 41.08 1.65 -16.13
CA ASP A 133 40.08 2.64 -15.73
C ASP A 133 38.66 2.07 -15.88
N PRO A 134 37.98 1.65 -14.78
CA PRO A 134 36.69 0.99 -14.85
C PRO A 134 35.57 1.90 -15.35
N VAL A 135 34.93 1.53 -16.45
CA VAL A 135 33.82 2.29 -17.07
C VAL A 135 32.45 1.65 -16.89
N CYS A 136 32.39 0.32 -16.72
CA CYS A 136 31.13 -0.37 -16.44
C CYS A 136 31.31 -1.68 -15.69
N VAL A 137 30.24 -2.12 -15.04
CA VAL A 137 30.09 -3.43 -14.41
C VAL A 137 29.32 -4.34 -15.36
N GLU A 138 29.84 -5.54 -15.62
CA GLU A 138 29.15 -6.56 -16.42
C GLU A 138 29.15 -7.91 -15.67
N GLU A 139 28.24 -8.82 -16.03
CA GLU A 139 28.26 -10.16 -15.46
C GLU A 139 29.57 -10.87 -15.77
N ARG A 140 30.15 -10.69 -16.97
CA ARG A 140 31.47 -11.26 -17.32
C ARG A 140 32.12 -10.46 -18.44
N VAL A 141 33.33 -9.96 -18.18
CA VAL A 141 34.08 -9.14 -19.14
C VAL A 141 35.11 -10.02 -19.84
N VAL A 142 35.05 -10.07 -21.18
CA VAL A 142 36.00 -10.85 -22.00
C VAL A 142 37.20 -10.00 -22.43
N VAL A 143 36.97 -8.73 -22.77
CA VAL A 143 37.97 -7.79 -23.29
C VAL A 143 38.00 -6.55 -22.39
N ASN A 144 39.20 -6.02 -22.12
CA ASN A 144 39.44 -4.90 -21.20
C ASN A 144 38.93 -5.19 -19.78
N HIS A 145 39.34 -6.32 -19.19
CA HIS A 145 39.04 -6.62 -17.80
C HIS A 145 39.88 -5.71 -16.88
N ALA A 146 39.20 -4.88 -16.09
CA ALA A 146 39.81 -3.95 -15.13
C ALA A 146 39.88 -4.54 -13.71
N GLY A 147 39.00 -5.49 -13.40
CA GLY A 147 38.97 -6.16 -12.09
C GLY A 147 37.71 -6.99 -11.91
N SER A 148 37.60 -7.67 -10.78
CA SER A 148 36.40 -8.43 -10.40
C SER A 148 35.93 -7.97 -9.02
N VAL A 149 34.62 -7.97 -8.84
CA VAL A 149 33.97 -7.53 -7.60
C VAL A 149 33.10 -8.65 -7.03
N LEU A 150 33.03 -8.72 -5.71
CA LEU A 150 32.13 -9.61 -4.96
C LEU A 150 31.17 -8.78 -4.13
N LEU A 151 29.89 -9.14 -4.21
CA LEU A 151 28.80 -8.51 -3.46
C LEU A 151 28.00 -9.58 -2.71
N THR A 152 27.41 -9.20 -1.58
CA THR A 152 26.44 -10.02 -0.83
C THR A 152 25.01 -9.81 -1.30
N GLU A 153 24.78 -8.81 -2.15
CA GLU A 153 23.52 -8.51 -2.78
C GLU A 153 23.68 -8.50 -4.30
N PRO A 154 22.67 -8.97 -5.07
CA PRO A 154 22.73 -8.91 -6.52
C PRO A 154 22.65 -7.46 -7.02
N LEU A 155 23.21 -7.21 -8.20
CA LEU A 155 23.02 -5.97 -8.94
C LEU A 155 21.89 -6.17 -9.96
N GLU A 156 21.01 -5.19 -10.07
CA GLU A 156 20.01 -5.12 -11.14
C GLU A 156 20.69 -4.58 -12.39
N LEU A 157 21.17 -5.48 -13.24
CA LEU A 157 21.75 -5.12 -14.53
C LEU A 157 20.65 -4.70 -15.51
N THR A 158 20.95 -3.74 -16.38
CA THR A 158 20.04 -3.33 -17.48
C THR A 158 19.85 -4.46 -18.49
N GLU A 159 18.91 -4.31 -19.44
CA GLU A 159 18.68 -5.29 -20.52
C GLU A 159 19.95 -5.62 -21.33
N ASP A 160 20.88 -4.67 -21.43
CA ASP A 160 22.17 -4.84 -22.10
C ASP A 160 23.21 -5.62 -21.25
N GLY A 161 22.85 -5.99 -20.01
CA GLY A 161 23.68 -6.76 -19.08
C GLY A 161 24.82 -5.94 -18.45
N ARG A 162 24.73 -4.61 -18.46
CA ARG A 162 25.80 -3.70 -18.00
C ARG A 162 25.26 -2.54 -17.16
N LEU A 163 26.08 -2.07 -16.23
CA LEU A 163 25.85 -0.83 -15.48
C LEU A 163 27.03 0.12 -15.66
N MET A 164 26.76 1.35 -16.09
CA MET A 164 27.79 2.36 -16.33
C MET A 164 28.27 2.96 -15.01
N LEU A 165 29.59 3.10 -14.88
CA LEU A 165 30.23 3.85 -13.80
C LEU A 165 30.37 5.31 -14.25
N THR A 166 30.04 6.25 -13.37
CA THR A 166 30.19 7.70 -13.60
C THR A 166 31.20 8.27 -12.62
N GLU A 167 31.75 9.45 -12.92
CA GLU A 167 32.74 10.12 -12.04
C GLU A 167 32.21 10.40 -10.63
N GLU A 168 30.91 10.62 -10.48
CA GLU A 168 30.27 10.95 -9.20
C GLU A 168 29.58 9.76 -8.52
N LYS A 169 29.24 8.71 -9.27
CA LYS A 169 28.49 7.54 -8.77
C LYS A 169 28.89 6.25 -9.47
N GLY A 170 29.15 5.21 -8.69
CA GLY A 170 29.30 3.86 -9.23
C GLY A 170 30.24 3.00 -8.41
N LEU A 171 31.52 3.37 -8.29
CA LEU A 171 32.54 2.57 -7.61
C LEU A 171 33.41 3.47 -6.71
N ASN A 172 33.44 3.15 -5.43
CA ASN A 172 34.23 3.86 -4.43
C ASN A 172 35.13 2.88 -3.65
N PHE A 173 36.38 3.26 -3.44
CA PHE A 173 37.33 2.46 -2.67
C PHE A 173 37.39 2.97 -1.23
N THR A 174 36.92 2.17 -0.28
CA THR A 174 36.83 2.58 1.13
C THR A 174 38.16 2.48 1.87
N GLY A 175 39.20 1.94 1.21
CA GLY A 175 40.57 1.88 1.71
C GLY A 175 40.87 0.73 2.69
N GLY A 176 39.86 -0.09 3.01
CA GLY A 176 40.01 -1.31 3.82
C GLY A 176 40.49 -2.52 3.01
N PHE A 177 41.07 -3.50 3.69
CA PHE A 177 41.32 -4.84 3.14
C PHE A 177 40.71 -5.89 4.06
N SER A 178 40.03 -6.87 3.47
CA SER A 178 39.52 -8.02 4.20
C SER A 178 39.53 -9.27 3.32
N THR A 179 39.60 -10.42 3.98
CA THR A 179 39.30 -11.69 3.30
C THR A 179 37.79 -11.81 3.10
N LEU A 180 37.34 -12.61 2.12
CA LEU A 180 35.91 -12.85 1.90
C LEU A 180 35.24 -13.39 3.17
N SER A 181 35.91 -14.27 3.91
CA SER A 181 35.43 -14.77 5.21
C SER A 181 35.26 -13.67 6.26
N GLN A 182 36.20 -12.73 6.38
CA GLN A 182 36.09 -11.59 7.31
C GLN A 182 35.00 -10.61 6.88
N PHE A 183 34.86 -10.35 5.59
CA PHE A 183 33.83 -9.47 5.05
C PHE A 183 32.43 -10.02 5.33
N LEU A 184 32.21 -11.32 5.04
CA LEU A 184 30.96 -12.00 5.35
C LEU A 184 30.68 -12.06 6.86
N GLN A 185 31.72 -12.18 7.69
CA GLN A 185 31.57 -12.10 9.16
C GLN A 185 31.17 -10.71 9.66
N LYS A 186 31.71 -9.63 9.07
CA LYS A 186 31.34 -8.23 9.40
C LYS A 186 29.90 -7.92 9.00
N GLN A 187 29.42 -8.52 7.91
CA GLN A 187 28.05 -8.40 7.42
C GLN A 187 27.06 -9.35 8.12
N ARG A 188 27.50 -10.08 9.15
CA ARG A 188 26.60 -10.98 9.88
C ARG A 188 25.49 -10.18 10.51
N LYS A 189 24.26 -10.55 10.15
CA LYS A 189 23.07 -10.15 10.88
C LYS A 189 23.25 -10.55 12.34
N ASP A 190 22.79 -9.69 13.24
CA ASP A 190 22.74 -10.03 14.64
C ASP A 190 21.81 -11.25 14.82
N ARG A 191 22.11 -12.11 15.80
CA ARG A 191 21.34 -13.35 16.02
C ARG A 191 19.85 -13.07 16.20
N HIS A 192 19.49 -11.92 16.77
CA HIS A 192 18.10 -11.58 16.98
C HIS A 192 17.37 -11.34 15.65
N THR A 193 18.02 -10.72 14.66
CA THR A 193 17.52 -10.62 13.28
C THR A 193 17.42 -11.99 12.61
N GLU A 194 18.40 -12.90 12.79
CA GLU A 194 18.32 -14.26 12.23
C GLU A 194 17.10 -15.03 12.77
N GLU A 195 16.84 -14.97 14.08
CA GLU A 195 15.67 -15.62 14.68
C GLU A 195 14.36 -14.96 14.21
N VAL A 196 14.30 -13.63 14.13
CA VAL A 196 13.09 -12.92 13.65
C VAL A 196 12.76 -13.27 12.21
N GLU A 197 13.76 -13.38 11.33
CA GLU A 197 13.56 -13.80 9.95
C GLU A 197 13.05 -15.25 9.86
N ALA A 198 13.69 -16.18 10.57
CA ALA A 198 13.30 -17.59 10.57
C ALA A 198 11.87 -17.81 11.10
N GLU A 199 11.54 -17.11 12.19
CA GLU A 199 10.26 -17.20 12.86
C GLU A 199 9.13 -16.57 12.02
N SER A 200 9.39 -15.40 11.39
CA SER A 200 8.45 -14.77 10.47
C SER A 200 8.16 -15.65 9.25
N ILE A 201 9.18 -16.34 8.73
CA ILE A 201 9.01 -17.32 7.64
C ILE A 201 8.17 -18.49 8.13
N SER A 202 8.47 -19.04 9.33
CA SER A 202 7.71 -20.14 9.91
C SER A 202 6.23 -19.82 10.03
N TYR A 203 5.91 -18.64 10.59
CA TYR A 203 4.55 -18.14 10.70
C TYR A 203 3.88 -18.00 9.33
N ALA A 204 4.52 -17.33 8.37
CA ALA A 204 3.94 -17.10 7.05
C ALA A 204 3.61 -18.41 6.31
N VAL A 205 4.52 -19.39 6.38
CA VAL A 205 4.32 -20.71 5.76
C VAL A 205 3.22 -21.49 6.49
N CYS A 206 3.22 -21.52 7.83
CA CYS A 206 2.17 -22.22 8.58
C CYS A 206 0.78 -21.61 8.33
N LYS A 207 0.68 -20.29 8.32
CA LYS A 207 -0.56 -19.58 8.02
C LYS A 207 -1.07 -19.86 6.60
N TYR A 208 -0.17 -19.90 5.61
CA TYR A 208 -0.53 -20.27 4.24
C TYR A 208 -1.18 -21.67 4.14
N PHE A 209 -0.69 -22.64 4.91
CA PHE A 209 -1.24 -23.99 4.93
C PHE A 209 -2.41 -24.20 5.92
N GLY A 210 -2.92 -23.12 6.52
CA GLY A 210 -4.02 -23.18 7.48
C GLY A 210 -3.64 -23.89 8.79
N ILE A 211 -2.36 -23.87 9.15
CA ILE A 211 -1.85 -24.48 10.38
C ILE A 211 -1.90 -23.40 11.47
N GLU A 212 -2.82 -23.56 12.41
CA GLU A 212 -3.04 -22.62 13.52
C GLU A 212 -1.85 -22.60 14.48
N THR A 213 -0.85 -21.76 14.17
CA THR A 213 0.23 -21.42 15.09
C THR A 213 -0.25 -20.37 16.08
N GLY A 214 -0.02 -20.58 17.37
CA GLY A 214 -0.48 -19.72 18.45
C GLY A 214 0.05 -18.29 18.32
N GLU A 215 -0.71 -17.35 18.90
CA GLU A 215 -0.63 -15.89 18.72
C GLU A 215 0.70 -15.22 19.13
N ASN A 216 1.67 -15.98 19.61
CA ASN A 216 2.91 -15.42 20.15
C ASN A 216 3.90 -14.92 19.10
N SER A 217 3.55 -14.91 17.81
CA SER A 217 4.58 -14.80 16.77
C SER A 217 4.99 -13.39 16.30
N PHE A 218 4.43 -12.33 16.89
CA PHE A 218 4.63 -10.95 16.41
C PHE A 218 5.08 -9.96 17.47
N GLY A 219 4.90 -10.24 18.76
CA GLY A 219 5.30 -9.32 19.84
C GLY A 219 6.80 -9.00 19.86
N TYR A 220 7.62 -9.92 19.37
CA TYR A 220 9.06 -9.73 19.22
C TYR A 220 9.46 -8.95 17.97
N ILE A 221 8.66 -8.91 16.90
CA ILE A 221 8.95 -8.14 15.69
C ILE A 221 8.84 -6.64 15.98
N ALA A 222 7.80 -6.25 16.74
CA ALA A 222 7.66 -4.87 17.21
C ALA A 222 8.86 -4.42 18.06
N SER A 223 9.30 -5.28 19.00
CA SER A 223 10.47 -5.02 19.84
C SER A 223 11.79 -5.02 19.05
N TRP A 224 11.93 -5.90 18.05
CA TRP A 224 13.08 -5.99 17.15
C TRP A 224 13.21 -4.77 16.23
N SER A 225 12.07 -4.25 15.76
CA SER A 225 12.03 -3.09 14.86
C SER A 225 12.41 -1.78 15.56
N GLN A 226 12.37 -1.76 16.90
CA GLN A 226 12.67 -0.59 17.70
C GLN A 226 14.15 -0.20 17.60
N GLY A 227 14.44 0.86 16.85
CA GLY A 227 15.80 1.40 16.68
C GLY A 227 16.58 0.85 15.49
N LYS A 228 15.94 0.05 14.62
CA LYS A 228 16.52 -0.34 13.31
C LYS A 228 16.19 0.69 12.24
N GLU A 229 17.11 0.87 11.30
CA GLU A 229 16.87 1.75 10.16
C GLU A 229 15.87 1.13 9.17
N LEU A 230 15.09 1.98 8.50
CA LEU A 230 14.06 1.57 7.54
C LEU A 230 14.62 0.70 6.39
N LYS A 231 15.89 0.91 6.01
CA LYS A 231 16.59 0.09 5.01
C LYS A 231 16.82 -1.34 5.49
N GLU A 232 17.21 -1.52 6.76
CA GLU A 232 17.42 -2.85 7.36
C GLU A 232 16.11 -3.62 7.49
N LEU A 233 15.04 -2.93 7.90
CA LEU A 233 13.69 -3.52 8.02
C LEU A 233 13.16 -3.99 6.65
N ARG A 234 13.30 -3.15 5.61
CA ARG A 234 12.90 -3.52 4.24
C ARG A 234 13.67 -4.73 3.71
N ALA A 235 15.00 -4.77 3.91
CA ALA A 235 15.82 -5.89 3.46
C ALA A 235 15.44 -7.22 4.16
N SER A 236 15.11 -7.15 5.45
CA SER A 236 14.64 -8.31 6.20
C SER A 236 13.26 -8.78 5.73
N LEU A 237 12.32 -7.85 5.51
CA LEU A 237 10.98 -8.16 4.95
C LEU A 237 11.05 -8.78 3.55
N GLU A 238 11.93 -8.26 2.68
CA GLU A 238 12.14 -8.83 1.35
C GLU A 238 12.72 -10.25 1.44
N THR A 239 13.69 -10.46 2.34
CA THR A 239 14.26 -11.80 2.61
C THR A 239 13.18 -12.77 3.09
N ILE A 240 12.33 -12.34 4.03
CA ILE A 240 11.22 -13.12 4.57
C ILE A 240 10.24 -13.50 3.45
N ASN A 241 9.78 -12.52 2.65
CA ASN A 241 8.80 -12.74 1.59
C ASN A 241 9.33 -13.68 0.50
N LYS A 242 10.55 -13.44 0.02
CA LYS A 242 11.18 -14.30 -0.99
C LYS A 242 11.37 -15.73 -0.50
N THR A 243 11.83 -15.89 0.74
CA THR A 243 12.13 -17.22 1.30
C THR A 243 10.86 -17.99 1.63
N SER A 244 9.85 -17.33 2.20
CA SER A 244 8.55 -17.95 2.47
C SER A 244 7.86 -18.35 1.17
N GLY A 245 7.83 -17.49 0.14
CA GLY A 245 7.25 -17.80 -1.16
C GLY A 245 7.94 -18.99 -1.86
N THR A 246 9.28 -19.05 -1.79
CA THR A 246 10.05 -20.19 -2.31
C THR A 246 9.72 -21.48 -1.56
N LEU A 247 9.71 -21.41 -0.22
CA LEU A 247 9.45 -22.57 0.62
C LEU A 247 8.02 -23.09 0.45
N ILE A 248 7.03 -22.20 0.38
CA ILE A 248 5.63 -22.54 0.08
C ILE A 248 5.54 -23.26 -1.26
N SER A 249 6.16 -22.72 -2.31
CA SER A 249 6.14 -23.31 -3.65
C SER A 249 6.79 -24.70 -3.68
N ASP A 250 7.91 -24.88 -2.98
CA ASP A 250 8.59 -26.18 -2.86
C ASP A 250 7.70 -27.19 -2.12
N ILE A 251 7.11 -26.80 -0.98
CA ILE A 251 6.22 -27.66 -0.19
C ILE A 251 4.98 -28.05 -1.01
N GLU A 252 4.34 -27.09 -1.67
CA GLU A 252 3.17 -27.36 -2.51
C GLU A 252 3.48 -28.37 -3.62
N ARG A 253 4.61 -28.19 -4.32
CA ARG A 253 5.02 -29.09 -5.41
C ARG A 253 5.18 -30.51 -4.87
N HIS A 254 5.93 -30.68 -3.78
CA HIS A 254 6.17 -32.00 -3.20
C HIS A 254 4.91 -32.60 -2.59
N TYR A 255 4.07 -31.80 -1.94
CA TYR A 255 2.80 -32.27 -1.39
C TYR A 255 1.85 -32.75 -2.49
N LYS A 256 1.73 -32.02 -3.61
CA LYS A 256 0.96 -32.43 -4.81
C LYS A 256 1.48 -33.75 -5.39
N GLU A 257 2.80 -33.96 -5.44
CA GLU A 257 3.42 -35.21 -5.87
C GLU A 257 3.07 -36.38 -4.93
N ILE A 258 3.19 -36.17 -3.61
CA ILE A 258 2.92 -37.19 -2.59
C ILE A 258 1.43 -37.57 -2.58
N CYS A 259 0.53 -36.60 -2.72
CA CYS A 259 -0.91 -36.89 -2.80
C CYS A 259 -1.23 -37.76 -4.02
N LYS A 260 -0.59 -37.53 -5.17
CA LYS A 260 -0.70 -38.40 -6.35
C LYS A 260 -0.11 -39.79 -6.11
N GLU A 261 1.07 -39.89 -5.50
CA GLU A 261 1.73 -41.17 -5.17
C GLU A 261 0.89 -42.03 -4.21
N ARG A 262 0.20 -41.39 -3.26
CA ARG A 262 -0.56 -42.05 -2.20
C ARG A 262 -2.07 -42.17 -2.47
N GLY A 263 -2.55 -41.60 -3.58
CA GLY A 263 -3.99 -41.58 -3.91
C GLY A 263 -4.83 -40.75 -2.93
N ILE A 264 -4.23 -39.73 -2.32
CA ILE A 264 -4.91 -38.80 -1.40
C ILE A 264 -5.59 -37.72 -2.24
N ASP A 265 -6.87 -37.46 -2.00
CA ASP A 265 -7.58 -36.33 -2.60
C ASP A 265 -7.18 -35.04 -1.86
N PRO A 266 -6.48 -34.09 -2.51
CA PRO A 266 -6.06 -32.84 -1.87
C PRO A 266 -7.24 -31.91 -1.51
N HIS A 267 -8.47 -32.21 -1.96
CA HIS A 267 -9.68 -31.43 -1.67
C HIS A 267 -10.65 -32.12 -0.70
N ALA A 268 -10.28 -33.28 -0.15
CA ALA A 268 -11.09 -33.90 0.90
C ALA A 268 -10.96 -33.09 2.20
N LYS A 269 -11.99 -32.30 2.55
CA LYS A 269 -12.15 -31.75 3.90
C LYS A 269 -12.12 -32.90 4.88
N VAL A 270 -11.13 -32.92 5.78
CA VAL A 270 -11.16 -33.81 6.94
C VAL A 270 -12.29 -33.32 7.83
N GLU A 271 -13.36 -34.09 7.96
CA GLU A 271 -14.39 -33.85 8.96
C GLU A 271 -13.72 -33.85 10.34
N PRO A 272 -13.89 -32.81 11.17
CA PRO A 272 -13.39 -32.85 12.53
C PRO A 272 -14.11 -33.99 13.27
N GLU A 273 -13.33 -34.93 13.81
CA GLU A 273 -13.85 -35.92 14.76
C GLU A 273 -14.52 -35.18 15.92
N PRO A 274 -15.78 -35.51 16.29
CA PRO A 274 -16.47 -34.81 17.35
C PRO A 274 -15.84 -35.18 18.71
N ALA A 275 -15.18 -34.19 19.33
CA ALA A 275 -14.90 -34.24 20.76
C ALA A 275 -16.22 -34.29 21.55
N PRO A 276 -16.27 -34.92 22.74
CA PRO A 276 -17.51 -35.14 23.48
C PRO A 276 -18.15 -33.81 23.91
N ILE A 277 -19.42 -33.62 23.55
CA ILE A 277 -20.25 -32.45 23.84
C ILE A 277 -20.68 -32.47 25.32
N GLU A 278 -20.30 -31.46 26.10
CA GLU A 278 -21.05 -31.04 27.29
C GLU A 278 -22.15 -30.04 26.85
N GLN A 279 -23.38 -30.30 27.31
CA GLN A 279 -24.60 -29.60 26.93
C GLN A 279 -24.65 -28.16 27.46
N PRO A 280 -25.38 -27.27 26.76
CA PRO A 280 -26.41 -26.51 27.46
C PRO A 280 -27.78 -26.62 26.79
N GLU A 281 -28.79 -26.59 27.64
CA GLU A 281 -30.20 -26.72 27.30
C GLU A 281 -30.81 -25.40 26.80
N ASP A 282 -31.92 -25.57 26.06
CA ASP A 282 -32.99 -24.62 25.76
C ASP A 282 -32.83 -23.65 24.56
N ALA A 283 -33.15 -24.18 23.37
CA ALA A 283 -33.63 -23.40 22.23
C ALA A 283 -34.97 -23.98 21.73
N ALA A 284 -36.07 -23.36 22.17
CA ALA A 284 -37.39 -23.60 21.60
C ALA A 284 -37.73 -22.50 20.55
N LYS A 285 -38.07 -23.00 19.35
CA LYS A 285 -38.82 -22.39 18.23
C LYS A 285 -38.01 -21.87 17.03
N VAL A 286 -38.04 -22.69 15.99
CA VAL A 286 -37.82 -22.37 14.58
C VAL A 286 -39.18 -22.06 13.93
N SER A 287 -39.32 -20.87 13.34
CA SER A 287 -40.20 -20.47 12.21
C SER A 287 -40.16 -18.93 12.15
N ASP A 288 -39.68 -18.21 11.15
CA ASP A 288 -39.61 -18.41 9.71
C ASP A 288 -38.27 -17.84 9.19
N ARG A 289 -37.51 -18.60 8.39
CA ARG A 289 -36.29 -18.09 7.74
C ARG A 289 -36.64 -17.43 6.41
N GLN A 290 -36.82 -16.12 6.46
CA GLN A 290 -36.43 -15.24 5.36
C GLN A 290 -34.94 -14.93 5.57
N GLN A 291 -34.12 -15.00 4.52
CA GLN A 291 -32.67 -14.82 4.59
C GLN A 291 -32.32 -13.51 5.33
N THR A 292 -31.73 -13.62 6.52
CA THR A 292 -31.11 -12.54 7.28
C THR A 292 -29.70 -13.01 7.64
N GLY A 293 -28.69 -12.53 6.91
CA GLY A 293 -27.32 -12.55 7.42
C GLY A 293 -27.21 -11.47 8.48
N ASP A 294 -26.61 -11.77 9.63
CA ASP A 294 -26.35 -10.78 10.68
C ASP A 294 -25.00 -10.10 10.38
N LEU A 295 -24.99 -8.77 10.28
CA LEU A 295 -23.78 -7.96 10.19
C LEU A 295 -23.39 -7.49 11.59
N THR A 296 -22.17 -7.75 12.01
CA THR A 296 -21.62 -7.32 13.30
C THR A 296 -20.40 -6.44 13.10
N TYR A 297 -20.11 -5.55 14.06
CA TYR A 297 -18.92 -4.70 14.01
C TYR A 297 -17.78 -5.29 14.84
N TYR A 298 -16.56 -4.91 14.48
CA TYR A 298 -15.38 -5.12 15.30
C TYR A 298 -14.56 -3.83 15.41
N VAL A 299 -13.78 -3.72 16.48
CA VAL A 299 -12.83 -2.63 16.72
C VAL A 299 -11.47 -3.25 16.93
N ALA A 300 -10.45 -2.68 16.29
CA ALA A 300 -9.07 -3.08 16.51
C ALA A 300 -8.21 -1.88 16.85
N GLU A 301 -7.26 -2.06 17.75
CA GLU A 301 -6.16 -1.11 18.01
C GLU A 301 -5.21 -1.00 16.80
N CYS A 302 -5.22 -1.97 15.89
CA CYS A 302 -4.43 -1.98 14.66
C CYS A 302 -5.22 -2.58 13.48
N MET A 303 -5.68 -1.80 12.51
CA MET A 303 -6.43 -2.34 11.36
C MET A 303 -5.57 -3.08 10.34
N GLU A 304 -4.27 -2.79 10.28
CA GLU A 304 -3.32 -3.52 9.44
C GLU A 304 -3.13 -4.96 9.94
N PHE A 305 -3.20 -5.13 11.26
CA PHE A 305 -3.15 -6.41 11.94
C PHE A 305 -4.16 -6.42 13.09
N PRO A 306 -5.48 -6.67 12.83
CA PRO A 306 -6.53 -6.55 13.84
C PRO A 306 -6.28 -7.32 15.12
N ASN A 307 -5.52 -8.41 15.02
CA ASN A 307 -5.16 -9.28 16.13
C ASN A 307 -3.93 -8.80 16.93
N LEU A 308 -3.31 -7.67 16.56
CA LEU A 308 -2.17 -7.07 17.25
C LEU A 308 -2.62 -5.83 18.04
N GLY A 309 -3.10 -6.09 19.26
CA GLY A 309 -3.57 -5.08 20.19
C GLY A 309 -4.95 -5.41 20.74
N GLU A 310 -5.62 -4.42 21.29
CA GLU A 310 -6.99 -4.53 21.77
C GLU A 310 -7.95 -4.76 20.58
N TYR A 311 -8.56 -5.95 20.53
CA TYR A 311 -9.54 -6.34 19.51
C TYR A 311 -10.85 -6.73 20.19
N HIS A 312 -11.96 -6.20 19.67
CA HIS A 312 -13.31 -6.49 20.16
C HIS A 312 -14.22 -6.76 18.97
N ASP A 313 -14.94 -7.87 18.97
CA ASP A 313 -15.83 -8.28 17.89
C ASP A 313 -17.26 -8.54 18.38
N ASN A 314 -18.14 -8.87 17.42
CA ASN A 314 -19.56 -9.12 17.67
C ASN A 314 -20.27 -7.94 18.37
N LEU A 315 -19.91 -6.71 17.96
CA LEU A 315 -20.38 -5.46 18.55
C LEU A 315 -21.55 -4.86 17.76
N SER A 316 -22.37 -4.06 18.46
CA SER A 316 -23.19 -3.02 17.82
C SER A 316 -22.34 -1.84 17.35
N LEU A 317 -22.90 -1.00 16.46
CA LEU A 317 -22.21 0.20 15.98
C LEU A 317 -21.86 1.15 17.14
N GLU A 318 -22.78 1.35 18.08
CA GLU A 318 -22.57 2.24 19.22
C GLU A 318 -21.47 1.74 20.15
N GLU A 319 -21.39 0.42 20.36
CA GLU A 319 -20.32 -0.20 21.15
C GLU A 319 -18.98 -0.09 20.45
N ALA A 320 -18.94 -0.29 19.13
CA ALA A 320 -17.73 -0.16 18.33
C ALA A 320 -17.16 1.26 18.39
N ILE A 321 -18.00 2.28 18.24
CA ILE A 321 -17.58 3.69 18.32
C ILE A 321 -17.04 4.02 19.72
N ARG A 322 -17.73 3.57 20.77
CA ARG A 322 -17.28 3.81 22.15
C ARG A 322 -15.90 3.21 22.41
N ILE A 323 -15.71 1.95 22.05
CA ILE A 323 -14.43 1.25 22.24
C ILE A 323 -13.34 1.93 21.41
N TYR A 324 -13.63 2.27 20.15
CA TYR A 324 -12.68 3.00 19.30
C TYR A 324 -12.23 4.32 19.93
N GLN A 325 -13.13 5.06 20.58
CA GLN A 325 -12.79 6.32 21.27
C GLN A 325 -12.00 6.11 22.57
N GLU A 326 -12.26 5.02 23.29
CA GLU A 326 -11.58 4.68 24.55
C GLU A 326 -10.12 4.24 24.34
N ILE A 327 -9.77 3.69 23.17
CA ILE A 327 -8.40 3.31 22.84
C ILE A 327 -7.49 4.57 22.78
N PRO A 328 -6.53 4.74 23.72
CA PRO A 328 -5.69 5.94 23.79
C PRO A 328 -4.77 6.06 22.58
N ALA A 329 -4.66 7.26 21.99
CA ALA A 329 -3.79 7.53 20.84
C ALA A 329 -2.29 7.27 21.13
N GLU A 330 -1.89 7.22 22.40
CA GLU A 330 -0.52 7.07 22.88
C GLU A 330 -0.04 5.59 22.89
N ARG A 331 -0.95 4.61 22.78
CA ARG A 331 -0.62 3.18 22.69
C ARG A 331 -0.29 2.75 21.25
N MET A 332 0.59 3.51 20.58
CA MET A 332 0.87 3.35 19.14
C MET A 332 1.51 1.99 18.79
N ASN A 333 0.68 0.97 18.56
CA ASN A 333 1.06 -0.31 17.93
C ASN A 333 0.25 -0.61 16.66
N GLY A 334 -0.42 0.39 16.09
CA GLY A 334 -1.18 0.24 14.86
C GLY A 334 -2.14 1.40 14.60
N ILE A 335 -2.63 1.48 13.37
CA ILE A 335 -3.68 2.43 13.01
C ILE A 335 -5.01 1.83 13.49
N LYS A 336 -5.52 2.25 14.66
CA LYS A 336 -6.79 1.73 15.20
C LYS A 336 -7.98 2.00 14.28
N GLY A 337 -9.03 1.20 14.37
CA GLY A 337 -10.18 1.37 13.48
C GLY A 337 -11.36 0.48 13.78
N ILE A 338 -12.37 0.55 12.91
CA ILE A 338 -13.64 -0.16 13.01
C ILE A 338 -13.88 -0.90 11.70
N GLY A 339 -14.32 -2.15 11.76
CA GLY A 339 -14.75 -2.91 10.59
C GLY A 339 -16.06 -3.64 10.80
N PHE A 340 -16.54 -4.31 9.76
CA PHE A 340 -17.73 -5.17 9.81
C PHE A 340 -17.37 -6.63 9.52
N GLU A 341 -18.25 -7.54 9.93
CA GLU A 341 -18.21 -8.94 9.54
C GLU A 341 -19.62 -9.36 9.10
N LEU A 342 -19.70 -9.95 7.90
CA LEU A 342 -20.94 -10.52 7.35
C LEU A 342 -20.98 -12.02 7.63
N LYS A 343 -21.97 -12.48 8.41
CA LYS A 343 -22.19 -13.90 8.70
C LYS A 343 -23.26 -14.47 7.78
N ASP A 344 -22.94 -14.55 6.48
CA ASP A 344 -23.87 -14.94 5.43
C ASP A 344 -23.50 -16.24 4.69
N GLY A 345 -22.40 -16.92 5.07
CA GLY A 345 -21.97 -18.16 4.44
C GLY A 345 -21.26 -17.98 3.09
N SER A 346 -20.97 -16.75 2.68
CA SER A 346 -20.30 -16.44 1.41
C SER A 346 -18.78 -16.57 1.50
N ASP A 347 -18.10 -16.57 0.35
CA ASP A 347 -16.64 -16.51 0.28
C ASP A 347 -16.07 -15.16 0.80
N TYR A 348 -16.95 -14.19 1.10
CA TYR A 348 -16.65 -12.89 1.69
C TYR A 348 -16.96 -12.83 3.20
N GLU A 349 -17.32 -13.96 3.81
CA GLU A 349 -17.51 -14.09 5.26
C GLU A 349 -16.17 -13.92 5.99
N GLY A 350 -16.09 -12.90 6.83
CA GLY A 350 -14.90 -12.52 7.60
C GLY A 350 -14.84 -11.01 7.90
N PRO A 351 -13.89 -10.59 8.75
CA PRO A 351 -13.73 -9.19 9.13
C PRO A 351 -13.20 -8.35 7.95
N PHE A 352 -13.87 -7.24 7.69
CA PHE A 352 -13.49 -6.26 6.66
C PHE A 352 -13.42 -4.84 7.26
N PRO A 353 -12.34 -4.09 7.01
CA PRO A 353 -12.18 -2.73 7.53
C PRO A 353 -13.20 -1.76 6.93
N ILE A 354 -13.74 -0.85 7.75
CA ILE A 354 -14.48 0.34 7.27
C ILE A 354 -13.66 1.59 7.56
N LEU A 355 -13.37 1.83 8.84
CA LEU A 355 -12.60 2.95 9.36
C LEU A 355 -11.21 2.47 9.72
N THR A 356 -10.18 3.07 9.13
CA THR A 356 -8.78 2.87 9.48
C THR A 356 -8.19 4.21 9.90
N GLY A 357 -7.83 4.32 11.17
CA GLY A 357 -7.28 5.53 11.75
C GLY A 357 -8.38 6.55 11.84
N GLN A 358 -8.27 7.62 11.08
CA GLN A 358 -9.31 8.63 10.96
C GLN A 358 -10.02 8.58 9.60
N THR A 359 -9.84 7.50 8.85
CA THR A 359 -10.24 7.44 7.44
C THR A 359 -11.17 6.25 7.14
N ILE A 360 -12.38 6.53 6.68
CA ILE A 360 -13.37 5.55 6.19
C ILE A 360 -13.06 5.27 4.72
N ASP A 361 -12.74 4.02 4.38
CA ASP A 361 -12.38 3.62 3.01
C ASP A 361 -13.59 3.05 2.27
N LEU A 362 -14.38 3.93 1.66
CA LEU A 362 -15.47 3.56 0.76
C LEU A 362 -14.96 3.02 -0.57
N ASP A 363 -13.86 3.52 -1.13
CA ASP A 363 -13.34 3.11 -2.44
C ASP A 363 -13.11 1.61 -2.48
N THR A 364 -12.43 1.09 -1.46
CA THR A 364 -12.15 -0.32 -1.33
C THR A 364 -13.43 -1.15 -1.19
N ILE A 365 -14.42 -0.67 -0.44
CA ILE A 365 -15.73 -1.33 -0.28
C ILE A 365 -16.52 -1.31 -1.58
N GLN A 366 -16.54 -0.18 -2.28
CA GLN A 366 -17.25 0.00 -3.55
C GLN A 366 -16.56 -0.76 -4.69
N ALA A 367 -15.24 -0.94 -4.66
CA ALA A 367 -14.52 -1.73 -5.67
C ALA A 367 -14.90 -3.22 -5.64
N ILE A 368 -15.44 -3.72 -4.53
CA ILE A 368 -15.86 -5.12 -4.38
C ILE A 368 -17.36 -5.21 -4.70
N ASP A 369 -17.69 -5.80 -5.86
CA ASP A 369 -19.08 -5.94 -6.34
C ASP A 369 -20.03 -6.53 -5.27
N TYR A 370 -19.57 -7.52 -4.51
CA TYR A 370 -20.36 -8.15 -3.44
C TYR A 370 -20.75 -7.17 -2.33
N TYR A 371 -19.82 -6.32 -1.88
CA TYR A 371 -20.07 -5.34 -0.82
C TYR A 371 -20.80 -4.10 -1.33
N ARG A 372 -20.51 -3.66 -2.57
CA ARG A 372 -21.24 -2.60 -3.28
C ARG A 372 -22.74 -2.88 -3.30
N ASP A 373 -23.12 -4.11 -3.66
CA ASP A 373 -24.52 -4.50 -3.84
C ASP A 373 -25.20 -5.00 -2.56
N ASN A 374 -24.47 -5.15 -1.43
CA ASN A 374 -25.01 -5.68 -0.18
C ASN A 374 -25.68 -4.57 0.67
N PRO A 375 -27.01 -4.61 0.89
CA PRO A 375 -27.73 -3.54 1.61
C PRO A 375 -27.30 -3.36 3.07
N LEU A 376 -26.83 -4.42 3.74
CA LEU A 376 -26.38 -4.35 5.13
C LEU A 376 -25.03 -3.63 5.22
N VAL A 377 -24.12 -3.89 4.28
CA VAL A 377 -22.81 -3.22 4.22
C VAL A 377 -22.99 -1.74 3.89
N GLN A 378 -23.80 -1.41 2.88
CA GLN A 378 -24.07 -0.02 2.52
C GLN A 378 -24.72 0.75 3.67
N LYS A 379 -25.62 0.10 4.42
CA LYS A 379 -26.20 0.66 5.64
C LYS A 379 -25.14 0.87 6.72
N ALA A 380 -24.26 -0.11 6.95
CA ALA A 380 -23.24 -0.05 8.00
C ALA A 380 -22.25 1.10 7.78
N VAL A 381 -21.74 1.26 6.56
CA VAL A 381 -20.81 2.35 6.25
C VAL A 381 -21.48 3.72 6.38
N LYS A 382 -22.72 3.84 5.90
CA LYS A 382 -23.49 5.09 6.01
C LYS A 382 -23.78 5.48 7.46
N GLU A 383 -24.16 4.51 8.30
CA GLU A 383 -24.43 4.76 9.72
C GLU A 383 -23.16 5.11 10.49
N LEU A 384 -22.02 4.46 10.18
CA LEU A 384 -20.73 4.80 10.78
C LEU A 384 -20.26 6.21 10.40
N ALA A 385 -20.34 6.57 9.11
CA ALA A 385 -19.96 7.90 8.63
C ALA A 385 -20.85 9.01 9.24
N ALA A 386 -22.15 8.74 9.43
CA ALA A 386 -23.06 9.67 10.08
C ALA A 386 -22.80 9.81 11.60
N ALA A 387 -22.35 8.73 12.26
CA ALA A 387 -22.08 8.70 13.69
C ALA A 387 -20.69 9.26 14.05
N MET A 388 -19.76 9.29 13.10
CA MET A 388 -18.39 9.82 13.25
C MET A 388 -18.06 10.85 12.16
N PRO A 389 -18.73 12.02 12.14
CA PRO A 389 -18.62 13.02 11.07
C PRO A 389 -17.23 13.67 10.95
N GLU A 390 -16.37 13.52 11.96
CA GLU A 390 -15.01 14.03 11.97
C GLU A 390 -14.02 13.19 11.15
N MET A 391 -14.42 11.98 10.72
CA MET A 391 -13.57 11.07 9.96
C MET A 391 -13.47 11.52 8.49
N GLU A 392 -12.29 11.32 7.88
CA GLU A 392 -12.07 11.45 6.45
C GLU A 392 -12.72 10.27 5.72
N VAL A 393 -13.28 10.45 4.52
CA VAL A 393 -13.94 9.39 3.76
C VAL A 393 -13.27 9.29 2.38
N LEU A 394 -12.56 8.18 2.11
CA LEU A 394 -11.92 7.89 0.82
C LEU A 394 -12.89 7.14 -0.08
N GLY A 395 -13.06 7.57 -1.34
CA GLY A 395 -13.85 6.84 -2.33
C GLY A 395 -15.32 7.13 -2.48
N ALA A 396 -15.72 8.34 -2.11
CA ALA A 396 -16.99 8.91 -2.51
C ALA A 396 -16.85 9.54 -3.91
N ASP A 397 -16.69 8.75 -4.98
CA ASP A 397 -16.57 9.35 -6.32
C ASP A 397 -17.94 9.71 -6.90
N ALA A 398 -18.30 10.97 -6.64
CA ALA A 398 -19.05 11.93 -7.47
C ALA A 398 -19.47 13.17 -6.66
N ASN A 399 -19.13 13.23 -5.36
CA ASN A 399 -19.42 14.37 -4.50
C ASN A 399 -18.57 14.26 -3.22
N GLN A 400 -17.82 15.32 -2.89
CA GLN A 400 -17.41 15.71 -1.53
C GLN A 400 -16.03 15.28 -0.97
N GLN A 401 -14.95 16.00 -1.32
CA GLN A 401 -14.12 16.58 -0.25
C GLN A 401 -14.74 17.89 0.28
N GLU A 402 -16.08 17.95 0.29
CA GLU A 402 -16.89 19.02 0.82
C GLU A 402 -17.00 18.85 2.34
N ALA A 403 -16.63 19.88 3.09
CA ALA A 403 -16.78 19.92 4.52
C ALA A 403 -17.19 21.32 4.95
N LEU A 404 -17.92 21.39 6.06
CA LEU A 404 -18.22 22.64 6.73
C LEU A 404 -17.61 22.61 8.12
N PHE A 405 -16.85 23.63 8.46
CA PHE A 405 -16.27 23.83 9.79
C PHE A 405 -16.86 25.08 10.44
N LEU A 406 -16.99 25.08 11.75
CA LEU A 406 -17.31 26.24 12.57
C LEU A 406 -16.06 26.62 13.37
N ILE A 407 -15.54 27.81 13.11
CA ILE A 407 -14.32 28.37 13.68
C ILE A 407 -14.72 29.40 14.75
N ASP A 408 -14.24 29.19 15.97
CA ASP A 408 -14.48 30.04 17.17
C ASP A 408 -15.96 30.34 17.48
N ASN A 409 -16.88 29.50 16.97
CA ASN A 409 -18.33 29.72 16.98
C ASN A 409 -18.79 31.02 16.29
N ALA A 410 -17.95 31.62 15.46
CA ALA A 410 -18.19 32.90 14.82
C ALA A 410 -18.21 32.82 13.28
N THR A 411 -17.50 31.86 12.68
CA THR A 411 -17.34 31.77 11.23
C THR A 411 -17.52 30.34 10.75
N TYR A 412 -18.35 30.13 9.74
CA TYR A 412 -18.40 28.87 9.00
C TYR A 412 -17.37 28.87 7.87
N LEU A 413 -16.59 27.81 7.74
CA LEU A 413 -15.67 27.57 6.62
C LEU A 413 -16.18 26.36 5.84
N HIS A 414 -16.72 26.63 4.67
CA HIS A 414 -17.04 25.64 3.67
C HIS A 414 -15.79 25.37 2.83
N ILE A 415 -15.39 24.12 2.65
CA ILE A 415 -14.21 23.74 1.87
C ILE A 415 -14.55 22.55 0.97
N GLN A 416 -14.09 22.54 -0.27
CA GLN A 416 -14.34 21.55 -1.31
C GLN A 416 -13.04 21.23 -2.05
N SER A 417 -12.88 20.01 -2.57
CA SER A 417 -11.76 19.66 -3.46
C SER A 417 -11.92 20.26 -4.85
N CYS A 418 -10.82 20.66 -5.46
CA CYS A 418 -10.73 21.00 -6.88
C CYS A 418 -9.44 20.45 -7.51
N ASP A 419 -9.32 20.52 -8.84
CA ASP A 419 -8.21 19.89 -9.59
C ASP A 419 -6.81 20.41 -9.20
N SER A 420 -6.72 21.64 -8.66
CA SER A 420 -5.45 22.23 -8.20
C SER A 420 -5.28 22.20 -6.68
N GLY A 421 -6.25 21.72 -5.90
CA GLY A 421 -6.20 21.73 -4.45
C GLY A 421 -7.57 21.85 -3.79
N TRP A 422 -7.85 23.01 -3.18
CA TRP A 422 -9.02 23.20 -2.33
C TRP A 422 -9.73 24.54 -2.58
N ASP A 423 -11.01 24.51 -2.93
CA ASP A 423 -11.88 25.68 -2.94
C ASP A 423 -12.50 25.90 -1.56
N TYR A 424 -12.68 27.15 -1.16
CA TYR A 424 -13.30 27.48 0.12
C TYR A 424 -14.18 28.73 0.09
N THR A 425 -15.13 28.77 1.01
CA THR A 425 -16.02 29.91 1.25
C THR A 425 -16.24 30.10 2.75
N LEU A 426 -16.06 31.31 3.23
CA LEU A 426 -16.26 31.72 4.62
C LEU A 426 -17.61 32.41 4.77
N TYR A 427 -18.36 32.06 5.82
CA TYR A 427 -19.63 32.70 6.18
C TYR A 427 -19.59 33.16 7.63
N ASP A 428 -20.25 34.28 7.93
CA ASP A 428 -20.50 34.72 9.30
C ASP A 428 -21.55 33.82 9.97
N ALA A 429 -21.25 33.25 11.13
CA ALA A 429 -22.12 32.26 11.77
C ALA A 429 -23.42 32.87 12.33
N ALA A 430 -23.45 34.18 12.60
CA ALA A 430 -24.62 34.87 13.17
C ALA A 430 -25.58 35.37 12.08
N SER A 431 -25.04 35.91 10.99
CA SER A 431 -25.79 36.52 9.88
C SER A 431 -25.93 35.62 8.66
N MET A 432 -25.19 34.50 8.62
CA MET A 432 -25.11 33.57 7.48
C MET A 432 -24.64 34.23 6.18
N LYS A 433 -23.99 35.40 6.28
CA LYS A 433 -23.51 36.15 5.13
C LYS A 433 -22.13 35.65 4.72
N GLU A 434 -21.93 35.50 3.42
CA GLU A 434 -20.62 35.22 2.84
C GLU A 434 -19.64 36.36 3.16
N LEU A 435 -18.50 36.00 3.73
CA LEU A 435 -17.44 36.92 4.15
C LEU A 435 -16.33 37.00 3.09
N ASP A 436 -15.87 35.84 2.63
CA ASP A 436 -14.77 35.72 1.66
C ASP A 436 -14.79 34.31 1.03
N GLY A 437 -14.09 34.14 -0.09
CA GLY A 437 -13.94 32.85 -0.76
C GLY A 437 -12.73 32.83 -1.68
N GLY A 438 -12.15 31.65 -1.89
CA GLY A 438 -10.93 31.52 -2.68
C GLY A 438 -10.50 30.08 -2.89
N GLN A 439 -9.32 29.92 -3.48
CA GLN A 439 -8.74 28.64 -3.85
C GLN A 439 -7.34 28.51 -3.26
N LEU A 440 -7.02 27.33 -2.73
CA LEU A 440 -5.73 26.96 -2.18
C LEU A 440 -5.08 25.90 -3.07
N ASP A 441 -4.11 26.33 -3.89
CA ASP A 441 -3.42 25.49 -4.89
C ASP A 441 -2.35 24.58 -4.25
N MET A 442 -2.78 23.65 -3.40
CA MET A 442 -1.93 22.63 -2.80
C MET A 442 -2.66 21.28 -2.80
N PRO A 443 -2.57 20.47 -3.89
CA PRO A 443 -3.30 19.21 -3.99
C PRO A 443 -2.71 18.11 -3.10
N GLU A 444 -1.45 18.26 -2.70
CA GLU A 444 -0.69 17.29 -1.89
C GLU A 444 -0.91 17.44 -0.36
N ILE A 445 -1.79 18.36 0.09
CA ILE A 445 -2.05 18.57 1.52
C ILE A 445 -3.44 18.06 1.92
N SER A 446 -3.54 17.49 3.13
CA SER A 446 -4.81 16.99 3.66
C SER A 446 -5.81 18.12 3.95
N ARG A 447 -7.11 17.79 3.93
CA ARG A 447 -8.21 18.74 4.20
C ARG A 447 -8.02 19.56 5.46
N MET A 448 -7.61 18.92 6.55
CA MET A 448 -7.40 19.60 7.83
C MET A 448 -6.19 20.55 7.77
N LYS A 449 -5.15 20.19 7.01
CA LYS A 449 -4.01 21.06 6.77
C LYS A 449 -4.39 22.26 5.89
N ALA A 450 -5.25 22.06 4.89
CA ALA A 450 -5.83 23.12 4.08
C ALA A 450 -6.71 24.07 4.94
N VAL A 451 -7.59 23.54 5.78
CA VAL A 451 -8.40 24.32 6.74
C VAL A 451 -7.52 25.17 7.65
N LEU A 452 -6.46 24.58 8.22
CA LEU A 452 -5.55 25.31 9.09
C LEU A 452 -4.78 26.41 8.36
N GLN A 453 -4.45 26.21 7.08
CA GLN A 453 -3.79 27.20 6.24
C GLN A 453 -4.75 28.34 5.86
N ILE A 454 -5.99 28.01 5.48
CA ILE A 454 -7.03 29.00 5.19
C ILE A 454 -7.33 29.86 6.43
N CYS A 455 -7.36 29.25 7.63
CA CYS A 455 -7.49 30.02 8.86
C CYS A 455 -6.33 31.01 9.07
N ASP A 456 -5.10 30.64 8.75
CA ASP A 456 -3.94 31.54 8.85
C ASP A 456 -4.02 32.68 7.84
N ASP A 457 -4.33 32.36 6.59
CA ASP A 457 -4.34 33.32 5.49
C ASP A 457 -5.46 34.37 5.63
N ASN A 458 -6.53 34.03 6.37
CA ASN A 458 -7.68 34.89 6.63
C ASN A 458 -7.72 35.46 8.06
N ASP A 459 -6.61 35.40 8.82
CA ASP A 459 -6.49 35.90 10.19
C ASP A 459 -7.57 35.37 11.16
N LEU A 460 -8.03 34.12 10.96
CA LEU A 460 -9.02 33.46 11.80
C LEU A 460 -8.35 32.78 13.00
N GLY A 461 -8.99 32.87 14.17
CA GLY A 461 -8.51 32.21 15.38
C GLY A 461 -8.54 30.68 15.24
N ARG A 462 -7.48 30.04 15.75
CA ARG A 462 -7.27 28.58 15.73
C ARG A 462 -7.70 27.89 17.01
N ASP A 463 -8.29 28.63 17.95
CA ASP A 463 -8.56 28.15 19.31
C ASP A 463 -9.70 27.11 19.34
N SER A 464 -10.65 27.16 18.39
CA SER A 464 -11.73 26.17 18.27
C SER A 464 -12.22 25.95 16.83
N VAL A 465 -11.66 24.97 16.13
CA VAL A 465 -12.17 24.46 14.84
C VAL A 465 -13.02 23.20 15.07
N LYS A 466 -14.30 23.21 14.65
CA LYS A 466 -15.23 22.08 14.82
C LYS A 466 -15.97 21.76 13.53
N TYR A 467 -16.30 20.50 13.30
CA TYR A 467 -17.19 20.14 12.18
C TYR A 467 -18.60 20.71 12.40
N ALA A 468 -19.20 21.19 11.30
CA ALA A 468 -20.57 21.61 11.21
C ALA A 468 -21.34 20.69 10.24
N PRO A 469 -22.66 20.51 10.42
CA PRO A 469 -23.45 19.65 9.55
C PRO A 469 -23.42 20.12 8.09
N LEU A 470 -23.15 19.23 7.14
CA LEU A 470 -23.19 19.55 5.69
C LEU A 470 -24.56 20.06 5.25
N SER A 471 -25.65 19.64 5.90
CA SER A 471 -27.00 20.16 5.64
C SER A 471 -27.12 21.67 5.87
N MET A 472 -26.18 22.27 6.62
CA MET A 472 -26.12 23.72 6.81
C MET A 472 -25.58 24.45 5.59
N ILE A 473 -24.85 23.79 4.68
CA ILE A 473 -24.30 24.40 3.45
C ILE A 473 -25.44 24.92 2.58
N GLU A 474 -26.47 24.10 2.34
CA GLU A 474 -27.66 24.51 1.60
C GLU A 474 -28.34 25.71 2.29
N THR A 475 -28.43 25.72 3.62
CA THR A 475 -28.98 26.85 4.38
C THR A 475 -28.14 28.13 4.23
N LEU A 476 -26.81 28.02 4.22
CA LEU A 476 -25.88 29.14 4.05
C LEU A 476 -25.91 29.69 2.63
N GLN A 477 -25.90 28.81 1.62
CA GLN A 477 -26.01 29.17 0.20
C GLN A 477 -27.37 29.80 -0.10
N GLU A 478 -28.46 29.25 0.42
CA GLU A 478 -29.79 29.84 0.31
C GLU A 478 -29.87 31.20 1.02
N ALA A 479 -29.28 31.34 2.21
CA ALA A 479 -29.24 32.62 2.93
C ALA A 479 -28.43 33.68 2.16
N ALA A 480 -27.27 33.30 1.62
CA ALA A 480 -26.44 34.15 0.77
C ALA A 480 -27.18 34.54 -0.51
N TYR A 481 -27.87 33.60 -1.15
CA TYR A 481 -28.66 33.84 -2.35
C TYR A 481 -29.87 34.74 -2.08
N GLN A 482 -30.60 34.52 -0.98
CA GLN A 482 -31.73 35.37 -0.58
C GLN A 482 -31.26 36.78 -0.21
N GLN A 483 -30.11 36.92 0.45
CA GLN A 483 -29.51 38.22 0.75
C GLN A 483 -29.05 38.93 -0.53
N MET A 484 -28.39 38.22 -1.45
CA MET A 484 -28.03 38.74 -2.77
C MET A 484 -29.28 39.15 -3.54
N GLN A 485 -30.34 38.34 -3.57
CA GLN A 485 -31.61 38.71 -4.18
C GLN A 485 -32.26 39.91 -3.48
N ALA A 486 -32.15 40.04 -2.16
CA ALA A 486 -32.66 41.20 -1.43
C ALA A 486 -31.83 42.46 -1.70
N GLU A 487 -30.51 42.36 -1.80
CA GLU A 487 -29.60 43.46 -2.17
C GLU A 487 -29.80 43.86 -3.64
N VAL A 488 -29.90 42.89 -4.56
CA VAL A 488 -30.24 43.09 -5.98
C VAL A 488 -31.65 43.62 -6.12
N SER A 489 -32.63 43.17 -5.33
CA SER A 489 -33.99 43.72 -5.32
C SER A 489 -34.04 45.12 -4.72
N GLN A 490 -33.20 45.45 -3.74
CA GLN A 490 -33.04 46.82 -3.23
C GLN A 490 -32.34 47.71 -4.26
N MET A 491 -31.33 47.22 -4.96
CA MET A 491 -30.63 47.90 -6.04
C MET A 491 -31.52 48.05 -7.30
N ALA A 492 -32.36 47.07 -7.61
CA ALA A 492 -33.32 47.08 -8.72
C ALA A 492 -34.59 47.88 -8.37
N ALA A 493 -35.04 47.88 -7.12
CA ALA A 493 -36.07 48.81 -6.63
C ALA A 493 -35.55 50.26 -6.66
N SER A 494 -34.23 50.46 -6.52
CA SER A 494 -33.56 51.75 -6.74
C SER A 494 -33.34 52.06 -8.22
N SER A 495 -33.53 51.09 -9.13
CA SER A 495 -33.18 51.19 -10.57
C SER A 495 -34.29 50.61 -11.45
N GLN A 496 -35.45 51.29 -11.54
CA GLN A 496 -36.52 50.87 -12.46
C GLN A 496 -36.21 51.17 -13.94
N LEU A 497 -36.38 50.17 -14.84
CA LEU A 497 -37.00 50.19 -16.21
C LEU A 497 -36.79 48.81 -16.94
N PRO A 498 -37.59 48.42 -17.96
CA PRO A 498 -38.29 47.12 -17.95
C PRO A 498 -37.94 46.09 -19.04
N GLU A 499 -38.23 44.83 -18.70
CA GLU A 499 -38.65 43.67 -19.52
C GLU A 499 -37.74 43.15 -20.65
N ALA A 500 -37.15 41.97 -20.44
CA ALA A 500 -37.28 40.81 -21.35
C ALA A 500 -36.93 39.51 -20.61
N GLN A 501 -37.65 38.45 -20.96
CA GLN A 501 -37.79 37.15 -20.30
C GLN A 501 -36.52 36.29 -20.39
N GLU A 502 -36.06 35.73 -19.26
CA GLU A 502 -35.14 34.59 -19.26
C GLU A 502 -35.95 33.28 -19.40
N GLN A 503 -35.66 32.54 -20.47
CA GLN A 503 -35.96 31.13 -20.59
C GLN A 503 -34.78 30.39 -21.24
N ALA A 504 -34.44 29.27 -20.58
CA ALA A 504 -33.80 28.05 -21.09
C ALA A 504 -32.26 27.93 -21.02
N LEU A 505 -31.85 27.02 -20.12
CA LEU A 505 -30.66 26.19 -20.18
C LEU A 505 -30.70 25.27 -21.43
N ASP A 506 -29.51 24.88 -21.90
CA ASP A 506 -29.16 24.09 -23.11
C ASP A 506 -28.99 24.89 -24.42
N GLU A 507 -27.82 25.50 -24.65
CA GLU A 507 -27.34 25.79 -26.01
C GLU A 507 -25.86 25.40 -26.18
N TYR A 508 -25.62 24.41 -27.03
CA TYR A 508 -24.35 24.17 -27.72
C TYR A 508 -23.87 25.47 -28.40
N PRO A 509 -22.56 25.64 -28.67
CA PRO A 509 -22.06 26.86 -29.30
C PRO A 509 -22.77 27.10 -30.64
N THR A 510 -23.50 28.21 -30.71
CA THR A 510 -24.22 28.62 -31.92
C THR A 510 -23.23 28.92 -33.06
N PRO A 511 -23.60 28.62 -34.33
CA PRO A 511 -22.72 28.86 -35.47
C PRO A 511 -22.35 30.34 -35.58
N ASP A 512 -21.09 30.63 -35.87
CA ASP A 512 -20.65 31.99 -36.14
C ASP A 512 -21.31 32.54 -37.41
N GLU A 513 -22.00 33.67 -37.32
CA GLU A 513 -22.69 34.28 -38.47
C GLU A 513 -21.71 34.83 -39.54
N GLN A 514 -20.43 34.97 -39.22
CA GLN A 514 -19.42 35.57 -40.09
C GLN A 514 -18.65 34.55 -40.95
N VAL A 515 -18.62 33.27 -40.58
CA VAL A 515 -17.86 32.22 -41.29
C VAL A 515 -18.72 30.97 -41.44
N SER A 516 -18.81 30.45 -42.67
CA SER A 516 -19.62 29.27 -42.97
C SER A 516 -18.77 28.03 -43.30
N THR A 517 -19.35 26.83 -43.19
CA THR A 517 -18.67 25.57 -43.57
C THR A 517 -18.20 25.56 -45.03
N PRO A 518 -18.89 26.17 -46.02
CA PRO A 518 -18.33 26.41 -47.35
C PRO A 518 -17.07 27.28 -47.38
N ASP A 519 -16.95 28.27 -46.50
CA ASP A 519 -15.78 29.15 -46.44
C ASP A 519 -14.56 28.39 -45.87
N MET A 520 -14.80 27.54 -44.86
CA MET A 520 -13.80 26.62 -44.30
C MET A 520 -13.27 25.64 -45.37
N GLN A 521 -14.17 25.04 -46.16
CA GLN A 521 -13.80 24.15 -47.27
C GLN A 521 -13.04 24.88 -48.39
N LYS A 522 -13.39 26.13 -48.66
CA LYS A 522 -12.67 26.97 -49.63
C LYS A 522 -11.30 27.41 -49.12
N TYR A 523 -11.17 27.58 -47.80
CA TYR A 523 -9.91 27.92 -47.13
C TYR A 523 -8.93 26.73 -47.10
N GLY A 524 -9.42 25.49 -47.29
CA GLY A 524 -8.59 24.30 -47.44
C GLY A 524 -8.80 23.24 -46.36
N TYR A 525 -9.80 23.44 -45.48
CA TYR A 525 -10.11 22.52 -44.38
C TYR A 525 -11.49 21.88 -44.58
N SER A 526 -11.56 20.55 -44.52
CA SER A 526 -12.69 19.76 -45.01
C SER A 526 -13.27 18.76 -44.01
N TYR A 527 -12.78 18.75 -42.76
CA TYR A 527 -13.33 17.92 -41.71
C TYR A 527 -14.69 18.47 -41.25
N ASP A 528 -15.72 17.62 -41.29
CA ASP A 528 -17.13 17.99 -41.10
C ASP A 528 -17.54 18.12 -39.62
N GLY A 529 -16.68 17.64 -38.69
CA GLY A 529 -16.90 17.78 -37.24
C GLY A 529 -16.50 19.15 -36.68
N MET A 530 -15.75 19.95 -37.44
CA MET A 530 -15.27 21.25 -36.98
C MET A 530 -16.26 22.36 -37.37
N LEU A 531 -16.72 23.13 -36.39
CA LEU A 531 -17.55 24.31 -36.61
C LEU A 531 -16.64 25.54 -36.82
N PRO A 532 -16.66 26.21 -37.99
CA PRO A 532 -15.80 27.34 -38.25
C PRO A 532 -16.24 28.59 -37.47
N VAL A 533 -15.28 29.30 -36.90
CA VAL A 533 -15.49 30.54 -36.15
C VAL A 533 -14.52 31.63 -36.60
N ALA A 534 -14.98 32.89 -36.54
CA ALA A 534 -14.15 34.06 -36.78
C ALA A 534 -13.22 34.29 -35.59
N ARG A 535 -12.14 35.05 -35.82
CA ARG A 535 -11.13 35.36 -34.79
C ARG A 535 -11.73 35.97 -33.51
N GLU A 536 -12.69 36.88 -33.64
CA GLU A 536 -13.31 37.53 -32.48
C GLU A 536 -14.11 36.52 -31.65
N ARG A 537 -14.83 35.62 -32.32
CA ARG A 537 -15.59 34.55 -31.66
C ARG A 537 -14.68 33.48 -31.06
N ALA A 538 -13.58 33.16 -31.72
CA ALA A 538 -12.53 32.27 -31.19
C ALA A 538 -11.97 32.80 -29.86
N LEU A 539 -11.70 34.11 -29.75
CA LEU A 539 -11.23 34.72 -28.50
C LEU A 539 -12.29 34.67 -27.39
N GLU A 540 -13.57 34.85 -27.73
CA GLU A 540 -14.67 34.74 -26.76
C GLU A 540 -14.84 33.31 -26.25
N LEU A 541 -14.74 32.32 -27.13
CA LEU A 541 -14.89 30.91 -26.80
C LEU A 541 -13.70 30.40 -25.97
N ASP A 542 -12.48 30.81 -26.33
CA ASP A 542 -11.26 30.54 -25.55
C ASP A 542 -11.34 31.16 -24.15
N ALA A 543 -11.80 32.43 -24.05
CA ALA A 543 -12.03 33.08 -22.76
C ALA A 543 -13.16 32.42 -21.93
N ALA A 544 -14.10 31.73 -22.59
CA ALA A 544 -15.14 30.93 -21.96
C ALA A 544 -14.67 29.50 -21.62
N GLY A 545 -13.39 29.16 -21.86
CA GLY A 545 -12.80 27.87 -21.54
C GLY A 545 -13.10 26.76 -22.54
N LEU A 546 -13.61 27.09 -23.73
CA LEU A 546 -13.87 26.13 -24.81
C LEU A 546 -12.62 25.93 -25.67
N THR A 547 -12.39 24.70 -26.11
CA THR A 547 -11.24 24.36 -26.94
C THR A 547 -11.37 24.93 -28.34
N VAL A 548 -10.43 25.78 -28.73
CA VAL A 548 -10.36 26.42 -30.05
C VAL A 548 -9.19 25.85 -30.86
N TYR A 549 -9.41 25.67 -32.15
CA TYR A 549 -8.43 25.18 -33.12
C TYR A 549 -8.11 26.23 -34.18
N VAL A 550 -6.84 26.35 -34.52
CA VAL A 550 -6.35 27.08 -35.69
C VAL A 550 -6.44 26.16 -36.90
N LEU A 551 -7.14 26.60 -37.95
CA LEU A 551 -7.26 25.82 -39.19
C LEU A 551 -6.20 26.28 -40.20
N HIS A 552 -5.59 25.31 -40.89
CA HIS A 552 -4.58 25.55 -41.91
C HIS A 552 -5.08 25.14 -43.31
N GLU A 553 -4.54 25.79 -44.35
CA GLU A 553 -4.93 25.56 -45.75
C GLU A 553 -4.55 24.15 -46.27
N ASP A 554 -3.69 23.42 -45.55
CA ASP A 554 -3.25 22.06 -45.87
C ASP A 554 -4.14 20.97 -45.25
N ASN A 555 -5.33 21.34 -44.77
CA ASN A 555 -6.30 20.47 -44.13
C ASN A 555 -5.80 19.88 -42.79
N THR A 556 -5.00 20.65 -42.05
CA THR A 556 -4.60 20.35 -40.67
C THR A 556 -5.10 21.41 -39.71
N GLU A 557 -5.21 21.01 -38.44
CA GLU A 557 -5.64 21.84 -37.33
C GLU A 557 -4.65 21.77 -36.16
N SER A 558 -4.48 22.89 -35.46
CA SER A 558 -3.65 22.97 -34.26
C SER A 558 -4.47 23.56 -33.12
N MET A 559 -4.46 22.92 -31.95
CA MET A 559 -5.13 23.45 -30.78
C MET A 559 -4.45 24.74 -30.31
N VAL A 560 -5.25 25.75 -29.98
CA VAL A 560 -4.76 27.00 -29.41
C VAL A 560 -4.41 26.77 -27.94
N PHE A 561 -3.21 27.18 -27.55
CA PHE A 561 -2.78 27.18 -26.14
C PHE A 561 -2.56 28.58 -25.57
N ASP A 562 -2.44 29.59 -26.44
CA ASP A 562 -2.24 30.99 -26.09
C ASP A 562 -3.15 31.88 -26.96
N PRO A 563 -3.98 32.77 -26.38
CA PRO A 563 -4.78 33.75 -27.13
C PRO A 563 -3.97 34.57 -28.14
N GLN A 564 -2.66 34.73 -27.91
CA GLN A 564 -1.76 35.40 -28.86
C GLN A 564 -1.65 34.67 -30.20
N GLU A 565 -1.79 33.34 -30.23
CA GLU A 565 -1.81 32.54 -31.45
C GLU A 565 -3.06 32.84 -32.29
N ILE A 566 -4.21 33.09 -31.65
CA ILE A 566 -5.45 33.53 -32.33
C ILE A 566 -5.26 34.93 -32.91
N MET A 567 -4.56 35.82 -32.21
CA MET A 567 -4.30 37.18 -32.69
C MET A 567 -3.30 37.25 -33.84
N ASP A 568 -2.27 36.39 -33.80
CA ASP A 568 -1.18 36.37 -34.79
C ASP A 568 -1.55 35.56 -36.05
N HIS A 569 -2.50 34.63 -35.96
CA HIS A 569 -2.97 33.86 -37.09
C HIS A 569 -3.98 34.63 -37.95
N GLY A 570 -3.69 34.76 -39.24
CA GLY A 570 -4.50 35.50 -40.22
C GLY A 570 -5.60 34.68 -40.90
N GLY A 571 -5.82 33.44 -40.47
CA GLY A 571 -6.70 32.47 -41.11
C GLY A 571 -8.01 32.19 -40.38
N LEU A 572 -8.61 31.02 -40.64
CA LEU A 572 -9.83 30.57 -40.00
C LEU A 572 -9.55 29.74 -38.73
N PHE A 573 -10.54 29.70 -37.84
CA PHE A 573 -10.51 28.93 -36.60
C PHE A 573 -11.72 27.99 -36.55
N GLY A 574 -11.66 27.01 -35.66
CA GLY A 574 -12.73 26.04 -35.47
C GLY A 574 -12.91 25.62 -34.03
N VAL A 575 -14.08 25.10 -33.70
CA VAL A 575 -14.39 24.40 -32.45
C VAL A 575 -15.04 23.05 -32.78
N ASP A 576 -14.74 22.02 -31.98
CA ASP A 576 -15.26 20.65 -32.14
C ASP A 576 -16.54 20.44 -31.33
#